data_AF-A0A2E7F2C2-F1
#
_entry.id   AF-A0A2E7F2C2-F1
#
_cell.length_a   1.000
_cell.length_b   1.000
_cell.length_c   1.000
_cell.angle_alpha   90.00
_cell.angle_beta   90.00
_cell.angle_gamma   90.00
#
_symmetry.space_group_name_H-M   'P 1'
#
loop_
_entity.id
_entity.type
_entity.pdbx_description
1 polymer ?
#
loop_
_entity_poly.entity_id
_entity_poly.type
_entity_poly.pdbx_seq_one_letter_code
_entity_poly.pdbx_strand_id
1 'polypeptide(L)'
;MSDFTPILGLPYLLSNQAQKHVTLNESIRALDGLLQLAVLNRDQATPPSVPAEGDRHLIASGATGDWTGHDGELALFSDGEWHFFAPQTGWRAWVEEEASFKVFDGVGWRETTSDELQNLALLGVGAAADANNPLLAKLNDALFTAVESASGGSGDLRVKLNKEAGSNVVSLLFQNSYSSRAEIGLVGDDDLVVKVSPDGAVFHEGLRVDQTSGQVSFPNGSPQIRERLSANRTYYIRTDGSDSNDGLTDSASGAFLTFARGVEAALSLHHGTHEVTLEFGVGSFSIGGGLIAASADYHINIRGAGYDQTTLDGKLELSGGVIATVRDVHVTGTGQNASLRTGSGASLSILGNVRVSEGTHSHVIATGNSTILLTHGKVRVGAGGVSLFASTTGSLIQLWPGLRVVTETAASFSNAVARTTECGVITWQSATVDEALGAISGTRYSCNTNGVIQTYSGGASAIPGTVAGSETNGGVYA
;
A
#
# COMPACT_ATOMS: atom_id res chain seq x y z
N MET A 1 -59.42 -11.62 66.52
CA MET A 1 -59.56 -10.95 65.22
C MET A 1 -59.12 -9.52 65.41
N SER A 2 -58.21 -9.06 64.55
CA SER A 2 -57.82 -7.65 64.48
C SER A 2 -58.99 -6.81 63.94
N ASP A 3 -59.10 -5.54 64.35
CA ASP A 3 -60.08 -4.60 63.77
C ASP A 3 -59.60 -4.02 62.42
N PHE A 4 -58.35 -4.30 62.04
CA PHE A 4 -57.70 -3.79 60.83
C PHE A 4 -56.98 -4.90 60.05
N THR A 5 -56.88 -4.73 58.75
CA THR A 5 -56.07 -5.60 57.88
C THR A 5 -54.57 -5.43 58.16
N PRO A 6 -53.75 -6.49 57.97
CA PRO A 6 -52.35 -6.48 58.39
C PRO A 6 -51.41 -5.62 57.53
N ILE A 7 -51.71 -5.36 56.25
CA ILE A 7 -50.77 -4.69 55.33
C ILE A 7 -51.04 -3.19 55.22
N LEU A 8 -52.26 -2.81 54.87
CA LEU A 8 -52.67 -1.42 54.62
C LEU A 8 -53.43 -0.79 55.79
N GLY A 9 -53.75 -1.57 56.82
CA GLY A 9 -54.50 -1.07 57.98
C GLY A 9 -55.92 -0.64 57.64
N LEU A 10 -56.58 -1.33 56.72
CA LEU A 10 -57.98 -1.07 56.34
C LEU A 10 -58.90 -1.56 57.46
N PRO A 11 -59.88 -0.75 57.89
CA PRO A 11 -60.79 -1.15 58.97
C PRO A 11 -61.79 -2.22 58.49
N TYR A 12 -61.95 -3.30 59.28
CA TYR A 12 -63.00 -4.29 59.07
C TYR A 12 -64.36 -3.78 59.57
N LEU A 13 -65.46 -4.27 58.98
CA LEU A 13 -66.81 -3.97 59.43
C LEU A 13 -67.18 -4.81 60.65
N LEU A 14 -67.63 -4.16 61.74
CA LEU A 14 -68.05 -4.83 62.99
C LEU A 14 -69.35 -5.65 62.83
N SER A 15 -69.44 -6.75 63.56
CA SER A 15 -70.55 -7.71 63.50
C SER A 15 -71.83 -7.18 64.17
N ASN A 16 -72.75 -6.55 63.42
CA ASN A 16 -74.16 -6.36 63.84
C ASN A 16 -75.14 -5.92 62.72
N GLN A 17 -74.79 -6.04 61.44
CA GLN A 17 -75.61 -5.57 60.32
C GLN A 17 -75.93 -6.67 59.30
N ALA A 18 -76.86 -7.58 59.64
CA ALA A 18 -77.42 -8.60 58.73
C ALA A 18 -76.37 -9.42 57.95
N GLN A 19 -75.28 -9.81 58.60
CA GLN A 19 -74.17 -10.62 58.03
C GLN A 19 -73.43 -10.02 56.81
N LYS A 20 -73.67 -8.76 56.42
CA LYS A 20 -72.95 -8.09 55.32
C LYS A 20 -71.44 -7.92 55.57
N HIS A 21 -71.03 -7.95 56.84
CA HIS A 21 -69.63 -7.87 57.25
C HIS A 21 -68.80 -9.03 56.71
N VAL A 22 -69.39 -10.22 56.47
CA VAL A 22 -68.66 -11.39 55.99
C VAL A 22 -68.11 -11.13 54.58
N THR A 23 -68.99 -10.93 53.60
CA THR A 23 -68.60 -10.73 52.19
C THR A 23 -67.78 -9.45 51.97
N LEU A 24 -68.05 -8.40 52.75
CA LEU A 24 -67.30 -7.15 52.64
C LEU A 24 -65.89 -7.27 53.24
N ASN A 25 -65.75 -7.92 54.41
CA ASN A 25 -64.43 -8.12 55.02
C ASN A 25 -63.57 -9.06 54.18
N GLU A 26 -64.16 -10.07 53.53
CA GLU A 26 -63.48 -10.89 52.52
C GLU A 26 -62.93 -10.03 51.37
N SER A 27 -63.74 -9.09 50.86
CA SER A 27 -63.32 -8.15 49.81
C SER A 27 -62.21 -7.20 50.28
N ILE A 28 -62.30 -6.71 51.53
CA ILE A 28 -61.29 -5.84 52.15
C ILE A 28 -59.97 -6.59 52.33
N ARG A 29 -60.00 -7.86 52.75
CA ARG A 29 -58.81 -8.70 52.87
C ARG A 29 -58.16 -8.98 51.51
N ALA A 30 -58.97 -9.25 50.49
CA ALA A 30 -58.47 -9.38 49.12
C ALA A 30 -57.82 -8.07 48.64
N LEU A 31 -58.42 -6.92 48.91
CA LEU A 31 -57.83 -5.62 48.60
C LEU A 31 -56.52 -5.38 49.35
N ASP A 32 -56.43 -5.75 50.63
CA ASP A 32 -55.21 -5.61 51.42
C ASP A 32 -54.04 -6.44 50.87
N GLY A 33 -54.32 -7.69 50.49
CA GLY A 33 -53.33 -8.59 49.92
C GLY A 33 -52.86 -8.18 48.53
N LEU A 34 -53.79 -7.72 47.68
CA LEU A 34 -53.55 -7.49 46.25
C LEU A 34 -53.17 -6.06 45.89
N LEU A 35 -53.57 -5.06 46.67
CA LEU A 35 -53.24 -3.67 46.41
C LEU A 35 -51.78 -3.40 46.81
N GLN A 36 -51.02 -2.74 45.93
CA GLN A 36 -49.57 -2.56 46.09
C GLN A 36 -48.86 -3.90 46.39
N LEU A 37 -49.14 -4.90 45.55
CA LEU A 37 -48.67 -6.27 45.74
C LEU A 37 -47.13 -6.32 45.86
N ALA A 38 -46.68 -6.73 47.05
CA ALA A 38 -45.30 -7.06 47.35
C ALA A 38 -45.29 -8.43 48.02
N VAL A 39 -44.40 -9.32 47.57
CA VAL A 39 -44.29 -10.69 48.07
C VAL A 39 -42.86 -10.93 48.54
N LEU A 40 -42.71 -11.75 49.58
CA LEU A 40 -41.41 -12.08 50.13
C LEU A 40 -40.56 -12.85 49.11
N ASN A 41 -41.16 -13.85 48.46
CA ASN A 41 -40.50 -14.73 47.49
C ASN A 41 -41.50 -15.34 46.48
N ARG A 42 -40.97 -16.07 45.50
CA ARG A 42 -41.77 -16.77 44.47
C ARG A 42 -41.32 -18.18 44.12
N ASP A 43 -40.33 -18.70 44.82
CA ASP A 43 -39.67 -19.98 44.56
C ASP A 43 -39.85 -21.00 45.70
N GLN A 44 -40.68 -20.67 46.71
CA GLN A 44 -41.00 -21.57 47.81
C GLN A 44 -42.25 -22.41 47.53
N ALA A 45 -42.16 -23.71 47.78
CA ALA A 45 -43.28 -24.66 47.64
C ALA A 45 -43.81 -25.17 49.01
N THR A 46 -43.24 -24.71 50.13
CA THR A 46 -43.67 -25.07 51.48
C THR A 46 -43.86 -23.81 52.30
N PRO A 47 -44.98 -23.64 53.03
CA PRO A 47 -45.18 -22.47 53.87
C PRO A 47 -44.11 -22.35 54.96
N PRO A 48 -43.75 -21.11 55.38
CA PRO A 48 -42.94 -20.89 56.57
C PRO A 48 -43.54 -21.61 57.79
N SER A 49 -42.68 -22.16 58.67
CA SER A 49 -43.14 -22.83 59.89
C SER A 49 -43.74 -21.89 60.93
N VAL A 50 -43.44 -20.59 60.82
CA VAL A 50 -43.97 -19.51 61.65
C VAL A 50 -44.29 -18.31 60.75
N PRO A 51 -45.42 -18.32 60.03
CA PRO A 51 -45.82 -17.19 59.19
C PRO A 51 -46.27 -16.01 60.05
N ALA A 52 -45.95 -14.79 59.62
CA ALA A 52 -46.40 -13.55 60.23
C ALA A 52 -47.64 -13.00 59.51
N GLU A 53 -48.50 -12.30 60.25
CA GLU A 53 -49.67 -11.61 59.67
C GLU A 53 -49.24 -10.63 58.59
N GLY A 54 -49.82 -10.75 57.39
CA GLY A 54 -49.49 -9.95 56.23
C GLY A 54 -48.40 -10.54 55.33
N ASP A 55 -47.80 -11.68 55.69
CA ASP A 55 -46.86 -12.39 54.83
C ASP A 55 -47.53 -12.76 53.52
N ARG A 56 -46.85 -12.46 52.41
CA ARG A 56 -47.31 -12.73 51.05
C ARG A 56 -46.26 -13.50 50.27
N HIS A 57 -46.65 -14.59 49.64
CA HIS A 57 -45.76 -15.47 48.87
C HIS A 57 -46.39 -15.84 47.52
N LEU A 58 -45.59 -15.94 46.47
CA LEU A 58 -46.02 -16.62 45.25
C LEU A 58 -45.59 -18.09 45.35
N ILE A 59 -46.56 -19.00 45.32
CA ILE A 59 -46.30 -20.41 45.56
C ILE A 59 -45.63 -21.03 44.34
N ALA A 60 -44.46 -21.64 44.53
CA ALA A 60 -43.78 -22.40 43.48
C ALA A 60 -44.50 -23.73 43.19
N SER A 61 -44.23 -24.29 42.02
CA SER A 61 -44.75 -25.61 41.65
C SER A 61 -44.28 -26.71 42.61
N GLY A 62 -45.15 -27.66 42.90
CA GLY A 62 -44.92 -28.73 43.89
C GLY A 62 -45.36 -28.33 45.30
N ALA A 63 -46.40 -27.52 45.43
CA ALA A 63 -46.84 -26.99 46.71
C ALA A 63 -47.18 -28.08 47.75
N THR A 64 -46.78 -27.85 49.00
CA THR A 64 -46.85 -28.81 50.11
C THR A 64 -47.40 -28.17 51.38
N GLY A 65 -47.76 -28.98 52.38
CA GLY A 65 -48.31 -28.49 53.64
C GLY A 65 -49.63 -27.75 53.42
N ASP A 66 -49.82 -26.61 54.09
CA ASP A 66 -51.03 -25.79 53.95
C ASP A 66 -51.20 -25.19 52.54
N TRP A 67 -50.15 -25.20 51.71
CA TRP A 67 -50.19 -24.71 50.33
C TRP A 67 -50.55 -25.81 49.30
N THR A 68 -50.78 -27.05 49.73
CA THR A 68 -51.06 -28.18 48.83
C THR A 68 -52.24 -27.88 47.90
N GLY A 69 -52.00 -27.92 46.58
CA GLY A 69 -53.02 -27.66 45.54
C GLY A 69 -53.14 -26.19 45.10
N HIS A 70 -52.32 -25.29 45.67
CA HIS A 70 -52.32 -23.86 45.36
C HIS A 70 -51.08 -23.43 44.56
N ASP A 71 -50.55 -24.31 43.71
CA ASP A 71 -49.40 -24.04 42.86
C ASP A 71 -49.60 -22.77 41.99
N GLY A 72 -48.64 -21.85 42.04
CA GLY A 72 -48.68 -20.61 41.26
C GLY A 72 -49.62 -19.53 41.80
N GLU A 73 -50.37 -19.80 42.88
CA GLU A 73 -51.22 -18.81 43.52
C GLU A 73 -50.43 -17.87 44.45
N LEU A 74 -50.99 -16.69 44.71
CA LEU A 74 -50.54 -15.81 45.76
C LEU A 74 -51.11 -16.28 47.10
N ALA A 75 -50.27 -16.61 48.06
CA ALA A 75 -50.65 -16.86 49.44
C ALA A 75 -50.54 -15.57 50.26
N LEU A 76 -51.58 -15.26 51.05
CA LEU A 76 -51.58 -14.22 52.08
C LEU A 76 -51.87 -14.87 53.43
N PHE A 77 -50.99 -14.69 54.42
CA PHE A 77 -51.29 -15.12 55.79
C PHE A 77 -52.06 -14.01 56.51
N SER A 78 -53.31 -14.28 56.90
CA SER A 78 -54.11 -13.34 57.68
C SER A 78 -55.10 -14.05 58.60
N ASP A 79 -55.36 -13.47 59.78
CA ASP A 79 -56.27 -14.03 60.79
C ASP A 79 -55.92 -15.48 61.19
N GLY A 80 -54.64 -15.84 61.13
CA GLY A 80 -54.13 -17.18 61.46
C GLY A 80 -54.33 -18.25 60.38
N GLU A 81 -54.78 -17.89 59.17
CA GLU A 81 -54.96 -18.82 58.05
C GLU A 81 -54.36 -18.27 56.73
N TRP A 82 -54.14 -19.18 55.76
CA TRP A 82 -53.70 -18.80 54.42
C TRP A 82 -54.89 -18.54 53.51
N HIS A 83 -54.87 -17.39 52.85
CA HIS A 83 -55.79 -17.02 51.78
C HIS A 83 -55.07 -17.04 50.45
N PHE A 84 -55.69 -17.66 49.43
CA PHE A 84 -55.06 -17.84 48.13
C PHE A 84 -55.77 -17.05 47.03
N PHE A 85 -54.97 -16.45 46.15
CA PHE A 85 -55.46 -15.67 45.02
C PHE A 85 -54.76 -16.11 43.73
N ALA A 86 -55.54 -16.57 42.75
CA ALA A 86 -55.04 -16.88 41.42
C ALA A 86 -54.61 -15.58 40.69
N PRO A 87 -53.33 -15.46 40.25
CA PRO A 87 -52.88 -14.31 39.48
C PRO A 87 -53.63 -14.16 38.16
N GLN A 88 -53.89 -12.92 37.75
CA GLN A 88 -54.45 -12.62 36.44
C GLN A 88 -53.40 -11.92 35.56
N THR A 89 -53.50 -12.12 34.25
CA THR A 89 -52.59 -11.48 33.27
C THR A 89 -52.53 -9.97 33.49
N GLY A 90 -51.32 -9.43 33.59
CA GLY A 90 -51.07 -8.01 33.85
C GLY A 90 -50.92 -7.62 35.31
N TRP A 91 -51.11 -8.56 36.26
CA TRP A 91 -50.76 -8.33 37.67
C TRP A 91 -49.27 -8.00 37.80
N ARG A 92 -48.96 -7.08 38.71
CA ARG A 92 -47.61 -6.60 38.99
C ARG A 92 -47.28 -6.82 40.45
N ALA A 93 -46.14 -7.44 40.73
CA ALA A 93 -45.68 -7.73 42.08
C ALA A 93 -44.22 -7.27 42.24
N TRP A 94 -43.91 -6.63 43.36
CA TRP A 94 -42.53 -6.49 43.81
C TRP A 94 -42.14 -7.77 44.56
N VAL A 95 -41.08 -8.45 44.13
CA VAL A 95 -40.55 -9.62 44.84
C VAL A 95 -39.37 -9.16 45.68
N GLU A 96 -39.51 -9.20 47.00
CA GLU A 96 -38.53 -8.61 47.93
C GLU A 96 -37.18 -9.30 47.85
N GLU A 97 -37.14 -10.64 47.82
CA GLU A 97 -35.91 -11.43 47.73
C GLU A 97 -35.12 -11.14 46.44
N GLU A 98 -35.80 -10.85 45.33
CA GLU A 98 -35.18 -10.55 44.03
C GLU A 98 -34.99 -9.05 43.77
N ALA A 99 -35.45 -8.19 44.68
CA ALA A 99 -35.44 -6.72 44.57
C ALA A 99 -35.89 -6.20 43.17
N SER A 100 -36.94 -6.79 42.60
CA SER A 100 -37.39 -6.48 41.23
C SER A 100 -38.91 -6.61 41.03
N PHE A 101 -39.42 -5.89 40.03
CA PHE A 101 -40.82 -5.97 39.61
C PHE A 101 -41.05 -7.09 38.60
N LYS A 102 -42.08 -7.89 38.85
CA LYS A 102 -42.56 -8.90 37.90
C LYS A 102 -43.94 -8.57 37.36
N VAL A 103 -44.24 -9.07 36.16
CA VAL A 103 -45.58 -9.05 35.55
C VAL A 103 -46.03 -10.48 35.30
N PHE A 104 -47.26 -10.83 35.68
CA PHE A 104 -47.84 -12.12 35.30
C PHE A 104 -48.31 -12.07 33.84
N ASP A 105 -47.72 -12.89 32.97
CA ASP A 105 -47.99 -12.90 31.53
C ASP A 105 -49.21 -13.78 31.15
N GLY A 106 -49.83 -14.45 32.11
CA GLY A 106 -50.90 -15.45 31.91
C GLY A 106 -50.43 -16.89 32.04
N VAL A 107 -49.12 -17.13 32.07
CA VAL A 107 -48.49 -18.44 32.29
C VAL A 107 -47.58 -18.39 33.53
N GLY A 108 -46.83 -17.31 33.72
CA GLY A 108 -45.93 -17.14 34.86
C GLY A 108 -45.52 -15.68 35.09
N TRP A 109 -44.73 -15.47 36.14
CA TRP A 109 -44.19 -14.15 36.49
C TRP A 109 -42.89 -13.87 35.72
N ARG A 110 -42.85 -12.78 34.94
CA ARG A 110 -41.73 -12.36 34.08
C ARG A 110 -41.15 -11.03 34.52
N GLU A 111 -39.91 -10.73 34.12
CA GLU A 111 -39.32 -9.40 34.26
C GLU A 111 -40.12 -8.34 33.50
N THR A 112 -40.02 -7.10 33.95
CA THR A 112 -40.63 -5.94 33.26
C THR A 112 -39.84 -5.49 32.03
N THR A 113 -38.55 -5.83 31.95
CA THR A 113 -37.69 -5.64 30.78
C THR A 113 -37.45 -6.98 30.11
N SER A 114 -37.55 -7.04 28.78
CA SER A 114 -37.25 -8.28 28.06
C SER A 114 -35.76 -8.62 28.19
N ASP A 115 -35.46 -9.91 28.37
CA ASP A 115 -34.09 -10.44 28.31
C ASP A 115 -33.47 -10.28 26.91
N GLU A 116 -34.29 -9.97 25.90
CA GLU A 116 -33.88 -9.84 24.51
C GLU A 116 -34.36 -8.51 23.91
N LEU A 117 -33.45 -7.80 23.26
CA LEU A 117 -33.76 -6.65 22.43
C LEU A 117 -33.62 -7.05 20.97
N GLN A 118 -34.74 -7.43 20.34
CA GLN A 118 -34.78 -7.90 18.96
C GLN A 118 -35.60 -6.96 18.07
N ASN A 119 -35.21 -6.86 16.79
CA ASN A 119 -35.90 -6.07 15.76
C ASN A 119 -36.12 -4.59 16.14
N LEU A 120 -35.18 -3.98 16.86
CA LEU A 120 -35.21 -2.55 17.15
C LEU A 120 -35.09 -1.76 15.85
N ALA A 121 -36.06 -0.89 15.57
CA ALA A 121 -36.02 0.00 14.41
C ALA A 121 -34.94 1.08 14.56
N LEU A 122 -34.74 1.59 15.78
CA LEU A 122 -33.77 2.62 16.13
C LEU A 122 -33.15 2.30 17.49
N LEU A 123 -31.82 2.44 17.60
CA LEU A 123 -31.08 2.33 18.85
C LEU A 123 -30.09 3.50 18.99
N GLY A 124 -30.37 4.39 19.93
CA GLY A 124 -29.54 5.55 20.23
C GLY A 124 -28.87 5.45 21.60
N VAL A 125 -27.54 5.62 21.66
CA VAL A 125 -26.76 5.68 22.90
C VAL A 125 -26.16 7.07 23.05
N GLY A 126 -26.64 7.85 24.03
CA GLY A 126 -26.19 9.23 24.25
C GLY A 126 -26.67 10.25 23.18
N ALA A 127 -27.46 9.81 22.21
CA ALA A 127 -28.10 10.62 21.17
C ALA A 127 -29.37 9.93 20.64
N ALA A 128 -30.23 10.68 19.94
CA ALA A 128 -31.41 10.13 19.26
C ALA A 128 -31.00 9.59 17.88
N ALA A 129 -31.19 8.29 17.66
CA ALA A 129 -31.02 7.66 16.35
C ALA A 129 -32.12 8.10 15.37
N ASP A 130 -31.82 8.05 14.07
CA ASP A 130 -32.73 8.44 13.01
C ASP A 130 -32.72 7.44 11.84
N ALA A 131 -33.52 7.67 10.80
CA ALA A 131 -33.63 6.74 9.67
C ALA A 131 -32.33 6.63 8.84
N ASN A 132 -31.44 7.63 8.90
CA ASN A 132 -30.15 7.59 8.21
C ASN A 132 -29.08 6.89 9.07
N ASN A 133 -29.21 6.95 10.39
CA ASN A 133 -28.34 6.31 11.37
C ASN A 133 -29.18 5.50 12.38
N PRO A 134 -29.74 4.32 11.97
CA PRO A 134 -30.61 3.54 12.84
C PRO A 134 -29.91 3.03 14.10
N LEU A 135 -28.59 2.86 14.06
CA LEU A 135 -27.73 2.67 15.22
C LEU A 135 -26.85 3.91 15.36
N LEU A 136 -27.04 4.69 16.42
CA LEU A 136 -26.26 5.91 16.69
C LEU A 136 -25.68 5.89 18.10
N ALA A 137 -24.41 6.24 18.21
CA ALA A 137 -23.72 6.39 19.48
C ALA A 137 -22.99 7.74 19.54
N LYS A 138 -23.26 8.54 20.58
CA LYS A 138 -22.51 9.75 20.92
C LYS A 138 -21.71 9.48 22.19
N LEU A 139 -20.46 9.03 21.99
CA LEU A 139 -19.58 8.49 23.03
C LEU A 139 -18.16 9.03 22.87
N ASN A 140 -17.34 8.93 23.92
CA ASN A 140 -15.90 9.17 23.84
C ASN A 140 -15.15 7.92 23.35
N ASP A 141 -15.56 6.75 23.83
CA ASP A 141 -14.95 5.45 23.53
C ASP A 141 -16.03 4.38 23.31
N ALA A 142 -15.74 3.39 22.46
CA ALA A 142 -16.58 2.21 22.26
C ALA A 142 -15.69 0.96 22.22
N LEU A 143 -15.89 0.05 23.19
CA LEU A 143 -15.19 -1.23 23.25
C LEU A 143 -16.13 -2.36 22.80
N PHE A 144 -15.71 -3.06 21.75
CA PHE A 144 -16.26 -4.37 21.41
C PHE A 144 -15.22 -5.40 21.87
N THR A 145 -15.64 -6.35 22.69
CA THR A 145 -14.75 -7.41 23.20
C THR A 145 -15.38 -8.77 22.99
N ALA A 146 -14.54 -9.79 22.82
CA ALA A 146 -14.99 -11.16 22.72
C ALA A 146 -15.48 -11.66 24.07
N VAL A 147 -16.41 -12.62 24.05
CA VAL A 147 -16.68 -13.43 25.23
C VAL A 147 -15.48 -14.35 25.42
N GLU A 148 -14.80 -14.21 26.55
CA GLU A 148 -13.60 -14.97 26.87
C GLU A 148 -13.90 -16.45 27.04
N SER A 149 -12.90 -17.30 26.77
CA SER A 149 -13.05 -18.76 26.94
C SER A 149 -13.36 -19.16 28.38
N ALA A 150 -12.83 -18.43 29.37
CA ALA A 150 -13.14 -18.66 30.78
C ALA A 150 -14.63 -18.41 31.10
N SER A 151 -15.30 -17.57 30.30
CA SER A 151 -16.73 -17.27 30.40
C SER A 151 -17.58 -18.07 29.42
N GLY A 152 -17.03 -19.14 28.83
CA GLY A 152 -17.74 -20.03 27.90
C GLY A 152 -17.79 -19.53 26.45
N GLY A 153 -17.07 -18.47 26.09
CA GLY A 153 -16.99 -17.95 24.73
C GLY A 153 -15.83 -18.50 23.89
N SER A 154 -15.72 -18.06 22.64
CA SER A 154 -14.62 -18.46 21.75
C SER A 154 -13.33 -17.66 21.97
N GLY A 155 -13.35 -16.53 22.68
CA GLY A 155 -12.23 -15.58 22.75
C GLY A 155 -12.00 -14.77 21.47
N ASP A 156 -12.57 -15.18 20.34
CA ASP A 156 -12.54 -14.45 19.07
C ASP A 156 -13.62 -13.34 19.00
N LEU A 157 -13.25 -12.15 18.53
CA LEU A 157 -14.18 -11.10 18.10
C LEU A 157 -14.12 -10.94 16.58
N ARG A 158 -15.29 -10.90 15.92
CA ARG A 158 -15.40 -10.60 14.48
C ARG A 158 -16.53 -9.61 14.26
N VAL A 159 -16.24 -8.48 13.60
CA VAL A 159 -17.26 -7.58 13.07
C VAL A 159 -17.48 -7.95 11.60
N LYS A 160 -18.67 -8.46 11.29
CA LYS A 160 -19.03 -8.84 9.92
C LYS A 160 -19.92 -7.76 9.31
N LEU A 161 -19.49 -7.23 8.19
CA LEU A 161 -20.23 -6.24 7.41
C LEU A 161 -20.53 -6.86 6.04
N ASN A 162 -21.72 -6.65 5.52
CA ASN A 162 -22.18 -7.27 4.27
C ASN A 162 -22.80 -6.22 3.35
N LYS A 163 -22.46 -6.27 2.06
CA LYS A 163 -23.14 -5.53 0.99
C LYS A 163 -23.92 -6.50 0.10
N GLU A 164 -24.95 -6.01 -0.58
CA GLU A 164 -25.86 -6.83 -1.39
C GLU A 164 -25.20 -7.38 -2.67
N ALA A 165 -24.44 -6.54 -3.37
CA ALA A 165 -23.73 -6.90 -4.59
C ALA A 165 -22.34 -6.23 -4.67
N GLY A 166 -21.50 -6.68 -5.61
CA GLY A 166 -20.15 -6.17 -5.80
C GLY A 166 -20.10 -4.66 -6.05
N SER A 167 -21.07 -4.10 -6.77
CA SER A 167 -21.16 -2.66 -7.07
C SER A 167 -21.55 -1.78 -5.87
N ASN A 168 -21.99 -2.37 -4.76
CA ASN A 168 -22.36 -1.61 -3.57
C ASN A 168 -21.13 -1.25 -2.72
N VAL A 169 -21.38 -0.55 -1.62
CA VAL A 169 -20.36 -0.10 -0.68
C VAL A 169 -20.53 -0.80 0.66
N VAL A 170 -19.42 -1.30 1.21
CA VAL A 170 -19.28 -1.63 2.63
C VAL A 170 -17.95 -1.09 3.11
N SER A 171 -17.98 -0.12 4.02
CA SER A 171 -16.78 0.61 4.40
C SER A 171 -16.83 1.17 5.82
N LEU A 172 -15.64 1.52 6.32
CA LEU A 172 -15.43 2.35 7.49
C LEU A 172 -15.09 3.76 7.01
N LEU A 173 -15.88 4.74 7.45
CA LEU A 173 -15.74 6.14 7.06
C LEU A 173 -15.25 6.98 8.25
N PHE A 174 -14.09 7.61 8.08
CA PHE A 174 -13.49 8.49 9.08
C PHE A 174 -13.83 9.94 8.75
N GLN A 175 -14.35 10.67 9.73
CA GLN A 175 -14.88 12.01 9.52
C GLN A 175 -14.27 13.03 10.49
N ASN A 176 -14.19 14.28 10.04
CA ASN A 176 -13.96 15.46 10.87
C ASN A 176 -15.12 16.43 10.67
N SER A 177 -15.80 16.80 11.76
CA SER A 177 -16.94 17.75 11.72
C SER A 177 -17.99 17.35 10.69
N TYR A 178 -18.35 16.06 10.66
CA TYR A 178 -19.29 15.46 9.70
C TYR A 178 -18.86 15.52 8.21
N SER A 179 -17.60 15.87 7.93
CA SER A 179 -17.01 15.78 6.59
C SER A 179 -16.09 14.57 6.51
N SER A 180 -16.29 13.73 5.51
CA SER A 180 -15.48 12.54 5.26
C SER A 180 -14.03 12.90 4.94
N ARG A 181 -13.08 12.14 5.49
CA ARG A 181 -11.63 12.36 5.32
C ARG A 181 -10.89 11.11 4.89
N ALA A 182 -11.34 9.94 5.31
CA ALA A 182 -10.79 8.68 4.84
C ALA A 182 -11.86 7.60 4.78
N GLU A 183 -11.69 6.64 3.88
CA GLU A 183 -12.57 5.49 3.72
C GLU A 183 -11.74 4.22 3.51
N ILE A 184 -12.11 3.13 4.19
CA ILE A 184 -11.52 1.80 4.05
C ILE A 184 -12.65 0.81 3.82
N GLY A 185 -12.64 0.04 2.73
CA GLY A 185 -13.71 -0.93 2.46
C GLY A 185 -13.71 -1.53 1.07
N LEU A 186 -14.83 -2.15 0.71
CA LEU A 186 -15.15 -2.61 -0.65
C LEU A 186 -16.11 -1.59 -1.26
N VAL A 187 -15.63 -0.76 -2.19
CA VAL A 187 -16.30 0.49 -2.59
C VAL A 187 -16.51 0.52 -4.10
N GLY A 188 -17.68 0.03 -4.54
CA GLY A 188 -18.04 0.00 -5.96
C GLY A 188 -17.55 -1.24 -6.72
N ASP A 189 -16.78 -2.09 -6.04
CA ASP A 189 -16.29 -3.39 -6.48
C ASP A 189 -15.88 -4.21 -5.24
N ASP A 190 -15.33 -5.41 -5.45
CA ASP A 190 -14.89 -6.34 -4.39
C ASP A 190 -13.39 -6.23 -4.05
N ASP A 191 -12.69 -5.22 -4.55
CA ASP A 191 -11.31 -4.95 -4.14
C ASP A 191 -11.29 -4.20 -2.81
N LEU A 192 -10.29 -4.49 -1.97
CA LEU A 192 -10.08 -3.73 -0.74
C LEU A 192 -9.37 -2.41 -1.08
N VAL A 193 -10.00 -1.29 -0.75
CA VAL A 193 -9.45 0.05 -1.02
C VAL A 193 -9.20 0.85 0.26
N VAL A 194 -8.20 1.73 0.19
CA VAL A 194 -7.95 2.80 1.16
C VAL A 194 -7.91 4.13 0.42
N LYS A 195 -8.84 5.03 0.75
CA LYS A 195 -9.03 6.32 0.08
C LYS A 195 -8.99 7.46 1.09
N VAL A 196 -8.48 8.63 0.68
CA VAL A 196 -8.50 9.87 1.48
C VAL A 196 -9.12 11.01 0.70
N SER A 197 -9.72 11.97 1.40
CA SER A 197 -10.40 13.12 0.81
C SER A 197 -10.06 14.42 1.52
N PRO A 198 -9.67 15.49 0.78
CA PRO A 198 -9.45 16.80 1.38
C PRO A 198 -10.75 17.52 1.75
N ASP A 199 -11.87 17.21 1.09
CA ASP A 199 -13.13 17.97 1.17
C ASP A 199 -14.37 17.11 1.53
N GLY A 200 -14.22 15.78 1.52
CA GLY A 200 -15.29 14.82 1.75
C GLY A 200 -16.12 14.49 0.51
N ALA A 201 -15.74 15.03 -0.66
CA ALA A 201 -16.40 14.79 -1.95
C ALA A 201 -15.46 14.13 -2.96
N VAL A 202 -14.22 14.61 -3.08
CA VAL A 202 -13.21 14.06 -3.99
C VAL A 202 -12.32 13.11 -3.21
N PHE A 203 -12.26 11.84 -3.63
CA PHE A 203 -11.43 10.82 -2.98
C PHE A 203 -10.24 10.43 -3.86
N HIS A 204 -9.08 10.33 -3.22
CA HIS A 204 -7.84 9.83 -3.80
C HIS A 204 -7.56 8.44 -3.25
N GLU A 205 -7.48 7.45 -4.14
CA GLU A 205 -7.20 6.05 -3.79
C GLU A 205 -5.70 5.83 -3.60
N GLY A 206 -5.29 5.64 -2.35
CA GLY A 206 -3.88 5.42 -2.00
C GLY A 206 -3.46 3.96 -2.16
N LEU A 207 -4.35 3.02 -1.85
CA LEU A 207 -4.07 1.59 -1.89
C LEU A 207 -5.28 0.83 -2.42
N ARG A 208 -5.02 -0.17 -3.25
CA ARG A 208 -6.00 -1.16 -3.70
C ARG A 208 -5.39 -2.56 -3.64
N VAL A 209 -6.14 -3.54 -3.13
CA VAL A 209 -5.81 -4.95 -3.18
C VAL A 209 -6.78 -5.65 -4.12
N ASP A 210 -6.26 -6.18 -5.22
CA ASP A 210 -7.06 -6.93 -6.19
C ASP A 210 -7.64 -8.20 -5.55
N GLN A 211 -8.96 -8.36 -5.66
CA GLN A 211 -9.70 -9.46 -5.04
C GLN A 211 -9.26 -10.86 -5.52
N THR A 212 -8.75 -10.98 -6.75
CA THR A 212 -8.47 -12.28 -7.39
C THR A 212 -7.05 -12.74 -7.10
N SER A 213 -6.09 -11.83 -7.18
CA SER A 213 -4.65 -12.10 -7.12
C SER A 213 -4.02 -11.73 -5.78
N GLY A 214 -4.69 -10.90 -4.96
CA GLY A 214 -4.12 -10.33 -3.75
C GLY A 214 -3.01 -9.31 -4.01
N GLN A 215 -2.80 -8.89 -5.26
CA GLN A 215 -1.77 -7.91 -5.59
C GLN A 215 -2.16 -6.52 -5.08
N VAL A 216 -1.19 -5.87 -4.45
CA VAL A 216 -1.33 -4.50 -3.94
C VAL A 216 -0.88 -3.53 -5.03
N SER A 217 -1.74 -2.55 -5.34
CA SER A 217 -1.42 -1.42 -6.19
C SER A 217 -1.56 -0.09 -5.41
N PHE A 218 -0.84 0.93 -5.87
CA PHE A 218 -0.89 2.29 -5.34
C PHE A 218 -1.36 3.23 -6.46
N PRO A 219 -2.68 3.39 -6.69
CA PRO A 219 -3.23 4.12 -7.84
C PRO A 219 -2.81 5.59 -7.90
N ASN A 220 -2.60 6.23 -6.75
CA ASN A 220 -2.05 7.58 -6.65
C ASN A 220 -0.53 7.59 -6.38
N GLY A 221 0.16 6.46 -6.62
CA GLY A 221 1.60 6.30 -6.56
C GLY A 221 2.18 6.04 -5.17
N SER A 222 3.40 5.52 -5.13
CA SER A 222 4.28 5.51 -3.96
C SER A 222 5.67 5.94 -4.43
N PRO A 223 6.19 7.10 -4.00
CA PRO A 223 7.48 7.61 -4.49
C PRO A 223 8.68 6.73 -4.11
N GLN A 224 8.50 5.70 -3.28
CA GLN A 224 9.57 4.85 -2.73
C GLN A 224 9.42 3.34 -3.03
N ILE A 225 8.28 2.88 -3.54
CA ILE A 225 8.08 1.47 -3.91
C ILE A 225 8.26 1.32 -5.41
N ARG A 226 9.28 0.55 -5.81
CA ARG A 226 9.59 0.25 -7.20
C ARG A 226 8.95 -1.05 -7.62
N GLU A 227 8.38 -1.09 -8.82
CA GLU A 227 7.91 -2.34 -9.43
C GLU A 227 9.09 -3.31 -9.56
N ARG A 228 8.94 -4.54 -9.05
CA ARG A 228 9.92 -5.62 -9.28
C ARG A 228 9.59 -6.35 -10.57
N LEU A 229 10.53 -6.37 -11.51
CA LEU A 229 10.36 -7.08 -12.77
C LEU A 229 10.30 -8.59 -12.59
N SER A 230 9.34 -9.23 -13.26
CA SER A 230 9.20 -10.68 -13.40
C SER A 230 9.74 -11.22 -14.74
N ALA A 231 10.10 -10.32 -15.67
CA ALA A 231 10.70 -10.62 -16.97
C ALA A 231 11.48 -9.40 -17.49
N ASN A 232 12.29 -9.59 -18.54
CA ASN A 232 12.95 -8.48 -19.23
C ASN A 232 11.93 -7.47 -19.73
N ARG A 233 12.28 -6.18 -19.67
CA ARG A 233 11.39 -5.07 -20.04
C ARG A 233 12.03 -4.25 -21.14
N THR A 234 11.25 -3.92 -22.16
CA THR A 234 11.62 -2.95 -23.18
C THR A 234 10.68 -1.76 -23.09
N TYR A 235 11.25 -0.56 -23.01
CA TYR A 235 10.54 0.69 -23.20
C TYR A 235 10.87 1.24 -24.58
N TYR A 236 9.84 1.58 -25.34
CA TYR A 236 9.96 2.18 -26.67
C TYR A 236 9.93 3.70 -26.57
N ILE A 237 10.85 4.35 -27.27
CA ILE A 237 10.97 5.81 -27.36
C ILE A 237 10.90 6.21 -28.82
N ARG A 238 9.92 7.04 -29.19
CA ARG A 238 9.64 7.42 -30.59
C ARG A 238 9.39 8.91 -30.71
N THR A 239 9.73 9.48 -31.85
CA THR A 239 9.51 10.90 -32.16
C THR A 239 8.04 11.29 -32.30
N ASP A 240 7.16 10.31 -32.49
CA ASP A 240 5.69 10.44 -32.52
C ASP A 240 5.00 9.93 -31.24
N GLY A 241 5.77 9.65 -30.18
CA GLY A 241 5.26 9.17 -28.89
C GLY A 241 4.74 10.28 -27.97
N SER A 242 4.43 9.92 -26.71
CA SER A 242 4.06 10.86 -25.65
C SER A 242 4.63 10.39 -24.31
N ASP A 243 5.14 11.32 -23.50
CA ASP A 243 5.65 10.99 -22.15
C ASP A 243 4.52 10.64 -21.14
N SER A 244 3.26 10.84 -21.54
CA SER A 244 2.08 10.35 -20.84
C SER A 244 1.76 8.86 -21.10
N ASN A 245 2.40 8.23 -22.09
CA ASN A 245 2.21 6.82 -22.39
C ASN A 245 2.93 5.93 -21.37
N ASP A 246 2.78 4.61 -21.48
CA ASP A 246 3.44 3.64 -20.60
C ASP A 246 4.82 3.17 -21.12
N GLY A 247 5.12 3.44 -22.39
CA GLY A 247 6.36 3.05 -23.06
C GLY A 247 6.40 1.58 -23.49
N LEU A 248 5.35 0.78 -23.30
CA LEU A 248 5.40 -0.69 -23.39
C LEU A 248 5.12 -1.24 -24.78
N THR A 249 4.60 -0.40 -25.70
CA THR A 249 4.24 -0.80 -27.05
C THR A 249 4.92 0.09 -28.08
N ASP A 250 5.55 -0.50 -29.10
CA ASP A 250 6.17 0.23 -30.22
C ASP A 250 5.12 0.84 -31.16
N SER A 251 4.51 1.95 -30.72
CA SER A 251 3.51 2.71 -31.47
C SER A 251 3.45 4.14 -30.94
N ALA A 252 2.89 5.06 -31.72
CA ALA A 252 2.69 6.45 -31.29
C ALA A 252 1.84 6.56 -29.99
N SER A 253 0.85 5.68 -29.81
CA SER A 253 0.00 5.65 -28.62
C SER A 253 0.61 4.90 -27.43
N GLY A 254 1.73 4.21 -27.61
CA GLY A 254 2.35 3.37 -26.58
C GLY A 254 3.75 3.81 -26.16
N ALA A 255 4.53 4.41 -27.06
CA ALA A 255 5.92 4.77 -26.78
C ALA A 255 6.04 6.10 -26.02
N PHE A 256 7.10 6.24 -25.24
CA PHE A 256 7.52 7.53 -24.70
C PHE A 256 8.01 8.46 -25.83
N LEU A 257 8.01 9.76 -25.58
CA LEU A 257 8.54 10.75 -26.51
C LEU A 257 10.03 11.01 -26.28
N THR A 258 10.44 11.05 -25.01
CA THR A 258 11.77 11.56 -24.63
C THR A 258 12.70 10.50 -24.03
N PHE A 259 13.99 10.72 -24.23
CA PHE A 259 15.06 9.95 -23.59
C PHE A 259 14.94 10.01 -22.06
N ALA A 260 14.70 11.20 -21.52
CA ALA A 260 14.61 11.45 -20.08
C ALA A 260 13.49 10.63 -19.43
N ARG A 261 12.30 10.59 -20.06
CA ARG A 261 11.17 9.81 -19.57
C ARG A 261 11.47 8.31 -19.56
N GLY A 262 12.12 7.80 -20.62
CA GLY A 262 12.56 6.40 -20.69
C GLY A 262 13.56 6.04 -19.58
N VAL A 263 14.54 6.92 -19.32
CA VAL A 263 15.50 6.74 -18.21
C VAL A 263 14.79 6.74 -16.86
N GLU A 264 13.86 7.66 -16.61
CA GLU A 264 13.07 7.70 -15.38
C GLU A 264 12.28 6.39 -15.18
N ALA A 265 11.61 5.90 -16.23
CA ALA A 265 10.87 4.64 -16.21
C ALA A 265 11.78 3.42 -15.96
N ALA A 266 13.00 3.42 -16.51
CA ALA A 266 13.96 2.35 -16.26
C ALA A 266 14.50 2.40 -14.82
N LEU A 267 14.78 3.60 -14.29
CA LEU A 267 15.31 3.80 -12.95
C LEU A 267 14.25 3.66 -11.85
N SER A 268 12.96 3.73 -12.16
CA SER A 268 11.87 3.47 -11.19
C SER A 268 11.60 1.99 -10.93
N LEU A 269 12.30 1.10 -11.64
CA LEU A 269 12.15 -0.36 -11.50
C LEU A 269 13.15 -0.95 -10.50
N HIS A 270 12.80 -2.11 -9.96
CA HIS A 270 13.73 -3.04 -9.33
C HIS A 270 14.00 -4.19 -10.31
N HIS A 271 15.18 -4.14 -10.96
CA HIS A 271 15.50 -5.00 -12.12
C HIS A 271 15.66 -6.47 -11.73
N GLY A 272 16.16 -6.76 -10.52
CA GLY A 272 16.47 -8.12 -10.10
C GLY A 272 17.51 -8.74 -11.03
N THR A 273 17.15 -9.83 -11.71
CA THR A 273 18.00 -10.51 -12.72
C THR A 273 17.60 -10.20 -14.16
N HIS A 274 16.66 -9.28 -14.36
CA HIS A 274 16.08 -8.99 -15.67
C HIS A 274 16.73 -7.75 -16.29
N GLU A 275 16.82 -7.74 -17.62
CA GLU A 275 17.34 -6.60 -18.37
C GLU A 275 16.25 -5.57 -18.66
N VAL A 276 16.63 -4.29 -18.61
CA VAL A 276 15.81 -3.18 -19.08
C VAL A 276 16.43 -2.58 -20.33
N THR A 277 15.62 -2.46 -21.38
CA THR A 277 16.04 -1.91 -22.68
C THR A 277 15.26 -0.63 -22.97
N LEU A 278 15.99 0.43 -23.35
CA LEU A 278 15.47 1.63 -23.98
C LEU A 278 15.67 1.47 -25.49
N GLU A 279 14.57 1.19 -26.20
CA GLU A 279 14.55 0.97 -27.64
C GLU A 279 14.06 2.25 -28.34
N PHE A 280 14.96 2.87 -29.09
CA PHE A 280 14.71 4.12 -29.79
C PHE A 280 14.34 3.86 -31.24
N GLY A 281 13.25 4.47 -31.69
CA GLY A 281 12.85 4.48 -33.10
C GLY A 281 13.77 5.33 -33.98
N VAL A 282 13.34 5.53 -35.23
CA VAL A 282 14.01 6.43 -36.18
C VAL A 282 13.78 7.88 -35.75
N GLY A 283 14.83 8.70 -35.77
CA GLY A 283 14.77 10.13 -35.46
C GLY A 283 15.88 10.60 -34.53
N SER A 284 15.71 11.81 -33.99
CA SER A 284 16.65 12.44 -33.06
C SER A 284 16.01 12.65 -31.69
N PHE A 285 16.74 12.30 -30.64
CA PHE A 285 16.29 12.34 -29.25
C PHE A 285 17.31 13.06 -28.39
N SER A 286 16.93 14.18 -27.78
CA SER A 286 17.79 14.92 -26.86
C SER A 286 18.05 14.12 -25.58
N ILE A 287 19.32 13.93 -25.23
CA ILE A 287 19.75 13.21 -24.02
C ILE A 287 19.52 14.03 -22.74
N GLY A 288 19.56 15.37 -22.83
CA GLY A 288 19.47 16.24 -21.65
C GLY A 288 20.67 16.03 -20.70
N GLY A 289 20.47 15.33 -19.58
CA GLY A 289 21.44 15.15 -18.49
C GLY A 289 22.28 13.86 -18.52
N GLY A 290 22.03 12.93 -19.44
CA GLY A 290 22.70 11.62 -19.48
C GLY A 290 22.02 10.56 -18.59
N LEU A 291 22.69 9.42 -18.37
CA LEU A 291 22.29 8.37 -17.40
C LEU A 291 23.08 8.55 -16.11
N ILE A 292 22.56 9.39 -15.21
CA ILE A 292 23.19 9.67 -13.92
C ILE A 292 22.27 9.11 -12.82
N ALA A 293 22.77 8.13 -12.05
CA ALA A 293 22.04 7.56 -10.93
C ALA A 293 22.87 7.64 -9.64
N ALA A 294 22.21 7.70 -8.48
CA ALA A 294 22.88 7.83 -7.17
C ALA A 294 23.41 6.50 -6.59
N SER A 295 23.12 5.35 -7.22
CA SER A 295 23.57 4.03 -6.73
C SER A 295 23.58 2.96 -7.84
N ALA A 296 24.56 2.07 -7.75
CA ALA A 296 24.90 1.01 -8.70
C ALA A 296 24.07 -0.24 -8.47
N ASP A 297 23.15 -0.54 -9.38
CA ASP A 297 22.71 -1.89 -9.78
C ASP A 297 21.70 -1.78 -10.95
N TYR A 298 21.93 -0.84 -11.87
CA TYR A 298 21.12 -0.70 -13.08
C TYR A 298 21.93 -1.16 -14.27
N HIS A 299 21.43 -2.19 -14.94
CA HIS A 299 21.90 -2.62 -16.25
C HIS A 299 20.91 -2.12 -17.29
N ILE A 300 21.24 -1.01 -17.96
CA ILE A 300 20.37 -0.40 -18.97
C ILE A 300 20.94 -0.64 -20.36
N ASN A 301 20.16 -1.30 -21.21
CA ASN A 301 20.49 -1.46 -22.62
C ASN A 301 19.90 -0.27 -23.41
N ILE A 302 20.73 0.41 -24.19
CA ILE A 302 20.33 1.48 -25.11
C ILE A 302 20.49 0.96 -26.54
N ARG A 303 19.40 0.95 -27.30
CA ARG A 303 19.34 0.38 -28.64
C ARG A 303 18.61 1.34 -29.57
N GLY A 304 19.19 1.63 -30.73
CA GLY A 304 18.51 2.38 -31.78
C GLY A 304 18.13 1.48 -32.97
N ALA A 305 17.33 2.04 -33.87
CA ALA A 305 16.97 1.39 -35.14
C ALA A 305 18.18 1.20 -36.09
N GLY A 306 19.27 1.94 -35.84
CA GLY A 306 20.50 1.92 -36.62
C GLY A 306 21.31 3.19 -36.38
N TYR A 307 22.64 3.11 -36.42
CA TYR A 307 23.50 4.26 -36.14
C TYR A 307 23.38 5.41 -37.17
N ASP A 308 22.78 5.17 -38.35
CA ASP A 308 22.46 6.22 -39.33
C ASP A 308 20.97 6.66 -39.26
N GLN A 309 20.18 6.07 -38.36
CA GLN A 309 18.72 6.26 -38.27
C GLN A 309 18.28 6.83 -36.92
N THR A 310 18.99 6.51 -35.85
CA THR A 310 18.69 6.97 -34.49
C THR A 310 19.83 7.86 -33.99
N THR A 311 19.53 9.13 -33.78
CA THR A 311 20.45 10.11 -33.18
C THR A 311 20.07 10.36 -31.73
N LEU A 312 21.02 10.19 -30.83
CA LEU A 312 20.95 10.65 -29.45
C LEU A 312 21.73 11.95 -29.37
N ASP A 313 21.00 13.06 -29.34
CA ASP A 313 21.58 14.39 -29.42
C ASP A 313 22.07 14.85 -28.04
N GLY A 314 23.37 15.13 -27.94
CA GLY A 314 24.07 15.50 -26.72
C GLY A 314 25.09 14.46 -26.28
N LYS A 315 25.52 14.58 -25.02
CA LYS A 315 26.53 13.72 -24.39
C LYS A 315 25.85 12.58 -23.64
N LEU A 316 26.12 11.35 -24.03
CA LEU A 316 25.76 10.17 -23.25
C LEU A 316 26.75 10.01 -22.10
N GLU A 317 26.43 10.61 -20.95
CA GLU A 317 27.22 10.50 -19.73
C GLU A 317 26.65 9.45 -18.79
N LEU A 318 27.49 8.56 -18.27
CA LEU A 318 27.16 7.61 -17.22
C LEU A 318 27.96 7.90 -15.96
N SER A 319 27.31 7.92 -14.80
CA SER A 319 27.97 8.18 -13.51
C SER A 319 27.22 7.52 -12.36
N GLY A 320 27.88 7.40 -11.20
CA GLY A 320 27.30 6.84 -9.98
C GLY A 320 27.09 5.32 -10.04
N GLY A 321 27.98 4.63 -10.74
CA GLY A 321 27.98 3.17 -10.84
C GLY A 321 26.94 2.55 -11.78
N VAL A 322 26.33 3.35 -12.65
CA VAL A 322 25.46 2.83 -13.73
C VAL A 322 26.26 1.92 -14.66
N ILE A 323 25.66 0.80 -15.04
CA ILE A 323 26.18 -0.09 -16.07
C ILE A 323 25.24 -0.01 -17.27
N ALA A 324 25.79 0.29 -18.45
CA ALA A 324 24.97 0.33 -19.66
C ALA A 324 25.64 -0.36 -20.83
N THR A 325 24.79 -0.83 -21.74
CA THR A 325 25.18 -1.30 -23.06
C THR A 325 24.61 -0.35 -24.09
N VAL A 326 25.39 0.04 -25.09
CA VAL A 326 24.91 0.84 -26.22
C VAL A 326 25.18 0.16 -27.56
N ARG A 327 24.20 0.23 -28.46
CA ARG A 327 24.32 -0.22 -29.86
C ARG A 327 23.34 0.50 -30.78
N ASP A 328 23.72 0.56 -32.05
CA ASP A 328 22.89 0.98 -33.17
C ASP A 328 22.34 2.41 -33.05
N VAL A 329 23.18 3.32 -32.53
CA VAL A 329 22.87 4.75 -32.35
C VAL A 329 24.01 5.65 -32.83
N HIS A 330 23.67 6.88 -33.20
CA HIS A 330 24.60 8.00 -33.33
C HIS A 330 24.51 8.88 -32.09
N VAL A 331 25.60 9.05 -31.36
CA VAL A 331 25.69 10.03 -30.27
C VAL A 331 26.48 11.24 -30.76
N THR A 332 25.89 12.43 -30.70
CA THR A 332 26.48 13.63 -31.36
C THR A 332 27.57 14.29 -30.52
N GLY A 333 27.37 14.41 -29.21
CA GLY A 333 28.28 15.15 -28.33
C GLY A 333 28.43 16.64 -28.65
N THR A 334 27.66 17.19 -29.60
CA THR A 334 27.87 18.54 -30.14
C THR A 334 27.70 19.62 -29.07
N GLY A 335 28.69 20.51 -28.96
CA GLY A 335 28.72 21.54 -27.91
C GLY A 335 28.92 21.02 -26.49
N GLN A 336 29.14 19.71 -26.32
CA GLN A 336 29.35 19.03 -25.04
C GLN A 336 30.75 18.45 -24.95
N ASN A 337 31.18 18.06 -23.74
CA ASN A 337 32.52 17.51 -23.50
C ASN A 337 32.87 16.33 -24.42
N ALA A 338 31.94 15.37 -24.59
CA ALA A 338 32.16 14.17 -25.39
C ALA A 338 30.84 13.65 -25.96
N SER A 339 30.93 12.73 -26.92
CA SER A 339 29.79 11.91 -27.31
C SER A 339 29.51 10.86 -26.25
N LEU A 340 30.50 10.05 -25.89
CA LEU A 340 30.40 9.02 -24.85
C LEU A 340 31.29 9.38 -23.67
N ARG A 341 30.71 9.41 -22.47
CA ARG A 341 31.44 9.71 -21.24
C ARG A 341 31.07 8.78 -20.10
N THR A 342 32.05 8.26 -19.38
CA THR A 342 31.82 7.58 -18.11
C THR A 342 32.56 8.30 -16.97
N GLY A 343 31.89 8.43 -15.83
CA GLY A 343 32.37 9.02 -14.58
C GLY A 343 32.11 8.10 -13.39
N SER A 344 32.70 8.42 -12.22
CA SER A 344 32.49 7.81 -10.90
C SER A 344 31.92 6.38 -10.89
N GLY A 345 32.78 5.39 -11.18
CA GLY A 345 32.46 3.96 -11.06
C GLY A 345 31.50 3.39 -12.11
N ALA A 346 31.06 4.17 -13.10
CA ALA A 346 30.20 3.68 -14.17
C ALA A 346 30.93 2.75 -15.15
N SER A 347 30.17 1.91 -15.85
CA SER A 347 30.67 1.04 -16.91
C SER A 347 29.82 1.14 -18.17
N LEU A 348 30.45 1.36 -19.32
CA LEU A 348 29.79 1.38 -20.62
C LEU A 348 30.34 0.29 -21.51
N SER A 349 29.48 -0.59 -22.03
CA SER A 349 29.81 -1.56 -23.05
C SER A 349 29.25 -1.14 -24.41
N ILE A 350 30.09 -1.12 -25.43
CA ILE A 350 29.68 -0.97 -26.82
C ILE A 350 29.69 -2.36 -27.46
N LEU A 351 28.49 -2.88 -27.78
CA LEU A 351 28.28 -4.25 -28.28
C LEU A 351 27.74 -4.30 -29.72
N GLY A 352 27.74 -3.17 -30.43
CA GLY A 352 27.21 -3.06 -31.79
C GLY A 352 27.80 -1.88 -32.54
N ASN A 353 27.12 -1.45 -33.60
CA ASN A 353 27.59 -0.32 -34.39
C ASN A 353 27.17 0.99 -33.73
N VAL A 354 28.12 1.85 -33.40
CA VAL A 354 27.85 3.16 -32.82
C VAL A 354 28.57 4.23 -33.62
N ARG A 355 27.88 5.33 -33.89
CA ARG A 355 28.49 6.52 -34.46
C ARG A 355 28.71 7.54 -33.35
N VAL A 356 29.90 8.12 -33.27
CA VAL A 356 30.23 9.20 -32.34
C VAL A 356 30.71 10.41 -33.13
N SER A 357 30.19 11.58 -32.80
CA SER A 357 30.68 12.84 -33.38
C SER A 357 31.52 13.63 -32.39
N GLU A 358 32.14 14.70 -32.89
CA GLU A 358 33.01 15.53 -32.05
C GLU A 358 32.20 16.26 -30.97
N GLY A 359 32.69 16.15 -29.75
CA GLY A 359 32.41 17.11 -28.70
C GLY A 359 33.46 18.22 -28.66
N THR A 360 33.33 19.13 -27.71
CA THR A 360 34.32 20.16 -27.39
C THR A 360 35.61 19.60 -26.78
N HIS A 361 35.63 18.32 -26.39
CA HIS A 361 36.82 17.63 -25.87
C HIS A 361 37.10 16.34 -26.65
N SER A 362 36.82 15.16 -26.09
CA SER A 362 37.12 13.88 -26.74
C SER A 362 35.84 13.24 -27.28
N HIS A 363 35.92 12.38 -28.28
CA HIS A 363 34.73 11.66 -28.73
C HIS A 363 34.27 10.65 -27.66
N VAL A 364 35.22 9.88 -27.11
CA VAL A 364 35.00 8.88 -26.07
C VAL A 364 35.95 9.17 -24.91
N ILE A 365 35.40 9.35 -23.71
CA ILE A 365 36.18 9.64 -22.50
C ILE A 365 35.73 8.83 -21.29
N ALA A 366 36.67 8.17 -20.64
CA ALA A 366 36.49 7.56 -19.33
C ALA A 366 37.22 8.40 -18.27
N THR A 367 36.60 8.60 -17.11
CA THR A 367 37.18 9.33 -15.98
C THR A 367 36.66 8.81 -14.63
N GLY A 368 37.37 9.10 -13.53
CA GLY A 368 36.90 8.81 -12.17
C GLY A 368 36.64 7.33 -11.89
N ASN A 369 37.66 6.49 -12.09
CA ASN A 369 37.59 5.03 -11.87
C ASN A 369 36.45 4.33 -12.63
N SER A 370 36.05 4.85 -13.79
CA SER A 370 35.04 4.24 -14.66
C SER A 370 35.67 3.39 -15.76
N THR A 371 34.84 2.61 -16.45
CA THR A 371 35.30 1.74 -17.55
C THR A 371 34.47 1.93 -18.82
N ILE A 372 35.13 1.92 -19.98
CA ILE A 372 34.47 1.77 -21.29
C ILE A 372 35.04 0.54 -21.99
N LEU A 373 34.19 -0.42 -22.31
CA LEU A 373 34.53 -1.65 -23.04
C LEU A 373 33.98 -1.57 -24.46
N LEU A 374 34.88 -1.58 -25.44
CA LEU A 374 34.56 -1.66 -26.85
C LEU A 374 34.96 -3.05 -27.34
N THR A 375 34.04 -4.01 -27.24
CA THR A 375 34.36 -5.43 -27.45
C THR A 375 34.26 -5.85 -28.91
N HIS A 376 33.17 -5.47 -29.59
CA HIS A 376 32.88 -5.86 -30.97
C HIS A 376 32.04 -4.78 -31.66
N GLY A 377 32.03 -4.79 -32.99
CA GLY A 377 31.21 -3.88 -33.81
C GLY A 377 32.03 -2.76 -34.45
N LYS A 378 31.33 -1.74 -34.93
CA LYS A 378 31.95 -0.58 -35.59
C LYS A 378 31.74 0.67 -34.76
N VAL A 379 32.81 1.41 -34.48
CA VAL A 379 32.70 2.79 -34.00
C VAL A 379 33.03 3.72 -35.16
N ARG A 380 32.01 4.37 -35.69
CA ARG A 380 32.18 5.44 -36.68
C ARG A 380 32.50 6.74 -35.98
N VAL A 381 33.50 7.46 -36.50
CA VAL A 381 34.04 8.64 -35.84
C VAL A 381 33.95 9.86 -36.75
N GLY A 382 33.44 10.95 -36.20
CA GLY A 382 33.42 12.25 -36.86
C GLY A 382 34.81 12.86 -37.04
N ALA A 383 34.86 14.03 -37.68
CA ALA A 383 36.08 14.83 -37.79
C ALA A 383 36.41 15.49 -36.45
N GLY A 384 37.68 15.79 -36.19
CA GLY A 384 38.07 16.78 -35.19
C GLY A 384 38.15 16.32 -33.73
N GLY A 385 37.96 17.25 -32.79
CA GLY A 385 38.10 17.04 -31.34
C GLY A 385 39.54 17.11 -30.78
N VAL A 386 39.66 16.94 -29.46
CA VAL A 386 40.93 16.86 -28.69
C VAL A 386 41.55 15.49 -28.82
N SER A 387 40.75 14.44 -28.65
CA SER A 387 41.15 13.05 -28.80
C SER A 387 39.98 12.18 -29.27
N LEU A 388 40.29 11.04 -29.86
CA LEU A 388 39.28 10.04 -30.14
C LEU A 388 38.91 9.29 -28.85
N PHE A 389 39.93 8.73 -28.19
CA PHE A 389 39.79 8.03 -26.91
C PHE A 389 40.63 8.72 -25.85
N ALA A 390 40.02 9.02 -24.70
CA ALA A 390 40.72 9.57 -23.55
C ALA A 390 40.40 8.80 -22.27
N SER A 391 41.42 8.33 -21.56
CA SER A 391 41.27 7.70 -20.25
C SER A 391 41.98 8.54 -19.20
N THR A 392 41.28 8.98 -18.16
CA THR A 392 41.82 9.86 -17.12
C THR A 392 41.46 9.38 -15.71
N THR A 393 42.22 9.81 -14.71
CA THR A 393 41.83 9.71 -13.30
C THR A 393 41.46 8.26 -12.90
N GLY A 394 42.40 7.33 -13.16
CA GLY A 394 42.27 5.91 -12.83
C GLY A 394 41.26 5.11 -13.66
N SER A 395 40.70 5.68 -14.74
CA SER A 395 39.76 4.96 -15.61
C SER A 395 40.41 3.96 -16.55
N LEU A 396 39.59 3.14 -17.21
CA LEU A 396 40.02 2.16 -18.20
C LEU A 396 39.16 2.25 -19.48
N ILE A 397 39.80 2.32 -20.64
CA ILE A 397 39.15 2.06 -21.93
C ILE A 397 39.77 0.81 -22.54
N GLN A 398 38.94 -0.18 -22.90
CA GLN A 398 39.39 -1.40 -23.56
C GLN A 398 38.85 -1.50 -24.98
N LEU A 399 39.75 -1.53 -25.95
CA LEU A 399 39.46 -1.80 -27.35
C LEU A 399 39.92 -3.22 -27.66
N TRP A 400 38.97 -4.10 -27.95
CA TRP A 400 39.22 -5.51 -28.25
C TRP A 400 39.50 -5.73 -29.76
N PRO A 401 40.09 -6.87 -30.14
CA PRO A 401 40.41 -7.16 -31.55
C PRO A 401 39.18 -7.17 -32.48
N GLY A 402 37.99 -7.46 -31.94
CA GLY A 402 36.74 -7.48 -32.69
C GLY A 402 36.15 -6.10 -33.02
N LEU A 403 36.77 -5.03 -32.52
CA LEU A 403 36.35 -3.65 -32.78
C LEU A 403 36.95 -3.13 -34.10
N ARG A 404 36.11 -2.43 -34.87
CA ARG A 404 36.54 -1.67 -36.05
C ARG A 404 36.25 -0.18 -35.86
N VAL A 405 37.27 0.65 -35.78
CA VAL A 405 37.14 2.11 -35.82
C VAL A 405 37.07 2.52 -37.29
N VAL A 406 36.07 3.30 -37.67
CA VAL A 406 35.85 3.71 -39.07
C VAL A 406 35.74 5.23 -39.13
N THR A 407 36.62 5.89 -39.87
CA THR A 407 36.48 7.34 -40.09
C THR A 407 35.32 7.63 -41.03
N GLU A 408 34.67 8.77 -40.86
CA GLU A 408 33.63 9.23 -41.79
C GLU A 408 34.18 10.18 -42.85
N THR A 409 35.17 10.96 -42.44
CA THR A 409 35.94 11.90 -43.26
C THR A 409 37.37 11.94 -42.74
N ALA A 410 38.26 12.70 -43.38
CA ALA A 410 39.56 12.98 -42.79
C ALA A 410 39.39 13.57 -41.39
N ALA A 411 40.16 13.07 -40.43
CA ALA A 411 40.09 13.48 -39.03
C ALA A 411 41.45 13.93 -38.51
N SER A 412 41.46 14.91 -37.63
CA SER A 412 42.65 15.34 -36.90
C SER A 412 42.27 15.75 -35.49
N PHE A 413 43.08 15.31 -34.52
CA PHE A 413 42.82 15.54 -33.11
C PHE A 413 43.86 16.51 -32.56
N SER A 414 43.43 17.57 -31.86
CA SER A 414 44.33 18.65 -31.41
C SER A 414 45.34 18.21 -30.35
N ASN A 415 45.11 17.09 -29.66
CA ASN A 415 46.07 16.48 -28.74
C ASN A 415 46.67 15.19 -29.34
N ALA A 416 45.86 14.14 -29.43
CA ALA A 416 46.26 12.83 -29.95
C ALA A 416 45.04 11.93 -30.20
N VAL A 417 45.16 10.90 -31.04
CA VAL A 417 44.08 9.90 -31.23
C VAL A 417 43.75 9.19 -29.92
N ALA A 418 44.75 8.65 -29.23
CA ALA A 418 44.60 8.03 -27.91
C ALA A 418 45.35 8.82 -26.83
N ARG A 419 44.65 9.20 -25.77
CA ARG A 419 45.21 10.02 -24.68
C ARG A 419 45.01 9.37 -23.33
N THR A 420 46.06 9.32 -22.52
CA THR A 420 46.00 8.90 -21.12
C THR A 420 46.67 9.91 -20.19
N THR A 421 46.04 10.16 -19.04
CA THR A 421 46.59 11.00 -17.98
C THR A 421 46.10 10.53 -16.61
N GLU A 422 46.79 10.91 -15.53
CA GLU A 422 46.36 10.66 -14.14
C GLU A 422 46.03 9.18 -13.89
N CYS A 423 46.98 8.30 -14.22
CA CYS A 423 46.84 6.84 -14.10
C CYS A 423 45.71 6.21 -14.95
N GLY A 424 45.15 6.94 -15.92
CA GLY A 424 44.20 6.38 -16.88
C GLY A 424 44.86 5.35 -17.80
N VAL A 425 44.11 4.32 -18.18
CA VAL A 425 44.59 3.21 -19.02
C VAL A 425 43.76 3.09 -20.30
N ILE A 426 44.43 2.88 -21.43
CA ILE A 426 43.82 2.42 -22.68
C ILE A 426 44.49 1.11 -23.09
N THR A 427 43.70 0.06 -23.35
CA THR A 427 44.20 -1.17 -23.99
C THR A 427 43.75 -1.21 -25.44
N TRP A 428 44.68 -1.13 -26.37
CA TRP A 428 44.48 -1.22 -27.82
C TRP A 428 44.86 -2.62 -28.32
N GLN A 429 44.00 -3.61 -28.09
CA GLN A 429 44.27 -5.01 -28.43
C GLN A 429 44.03 -5.27 -29.93
N SER A 430 44.84 -4.67 -30.80
CA SER A 430 44.73 -4.84 -32.27
C SER A 430 43.36 -4.45 -32.87
N ALA A 431 42.67 -3.47 -32.29
CA ALA A 431 41.48 -2.88 -32.92
C ALA A 431 41.85 -2.34 -34.31
N THR A 432 41.06 -2.70 -35.33
CA THR A 432 41.33 -2.31 -36.72
C THR A 432 40.81 -0.91 -36.97
N VAL A 433 41.63 -0.05 -37.58
CA VAL A 433 41.19 1.25 -38.07
C VAL A 433 41.00 1.19 -39.58
N ASP A 434 39.79 1.47 -40.03
CA ASP A 434 39.44 1.65 -41.43
C ASP A 434 39.39 3.14 -41.77
N GLU A 435 40.42 3.58 -42.50
CA GLU A 435 40.57 4.96 -42.95
C GLU A 435 40.10 5.17 -44.40
N ALA A 436 39.39 4.20 -45.00
CA ALA A 436 39.01 4.25 -46.42
C ALA A 436 38.17 5.47 -46.80
N LEU A 437 37.47 6.08 -45.82
CA LEU A 437 36.65 7.29 -46.02
C LEU A 437 37.40 8.58 -45.61
N GLY A 438 38.59 8.47 -45.04
CA GLY A 438 39.45 9.60 -44.69
C GLY A 438 40.56 9.24 -43.70
N ALA A 439 41.79 9.68 -43.99
CA ALA A 439 42.95 9.41 -43.15
C ALA A 439 42.90 10.18 -41.82
N ILE A 440 43.43 9.57 -40.76
CA ILE A 440 43.67 10.24 -39.48
C ILE A 440 45.07 10.87 -39.49
N SER A 441 45.12 12.16 -39.21
CA SER A 441 46.36 12.95 -39.18
C SER A 441 46.60 13.56 -37.80
N GLY A 442 47.86 13.88 -37.49
CA GLY A 442 48.26 14.39 -36.19
C GLY A 442 48.89 13.32 -35.30
N THR A 443 48.99 13.62 -33.99
CA THR A 443 49.68 12.79 -33.00
C THR A 443 48.94 11.48 -32.75
N ARG A 444 49.65 10.35 -32.84
CA ARG A 444 49.08 9.01 -32.60
C ARG A 444 48.59 8.85 -31.16
N TYR A 445 49.46 9.15 -30.20
CA TYR A 445 49.14 8.95 -28.79
C TYR A 445 49.83 9.97 -27.87
N SER A 446 49.23 10.16 -26.69
CA SER A 446 49.85 10.93 -25.61
C SER A 446 49.64 10.22 -24.26
N CYS A 447 50.75 9.82 -23.63
CA CYS A 447 50.80 9.26 -22.29
C CYS A 447 51.45 10.25 -21.34
N ASN A 448 50.70 10.76 -20.36
CA ASN A 448 51.16 11.74 -19.38
C ASN A 448 50.78 11.30 -17.95
N THR A 449 51.48 11.78 -16.92
CA THR A 449 51.13 11.59 -15.49
C THR A 449 50.72 10.15 -15.16
N ASN A 450 51.65 9.22 -15.38
CA ASN A 450 51.46 7.76 -15.18
C ASN A 450 50.32 7.11 -16.00
N GLY A 451 49.82 7.77 -17.05
CA GLY A 451 48.87 7.18 -17.99
C GLY A 451 49.51 6.09 -18.84
N VAL A 452 48.75 5.04 -19.15
CA VAL A 452 49.25 3.85 -19.84
C VAL A 452 48.43 3.53 -21.07
N ILE A 453 49.10 3.36 -22.22
CA ILE A 453 48.52 2.80 -23.43
C ILE A 453 49.21 1.46 -23.72
N GLN A 454 48.45 0.37 -23.71
CA GLN A 454 48.93 -1.00 -23.99
C GLN A 454 48.43 -1.46 -25.35
N THR A 455 49.33 -1.74 -26.27
CA THR A 455 49.05 -2.15 -27.65
C THR A 455 49.35 -3.63 -27.92
N TYR A 456 49.91 -4.34 -26.94
CA TYR A 456 50.20 -5.78 -27.02
C TYR A 456 51.08 -6.14 -28.23
N SER A 457 52.21 -5.44 -28.39
CA SER A 457 53.18 -5.61 -29.49
C SER A 457 52.80 -4.95 -30.83
N GLY A 458 51.82 -4.04 -30.85
CA GLY A 458 51.43 -3.32 -32.07
C GLY A 458 52.48 -2.30 -32.58
N GLY A 459 53.50 -1.99 -31.77
CA GLY A 459 54.56 -1.03 -32.12
C GLY A 459 54.10 0.44 -32.11
N ALA A 460 55.03 1.35 -32.39
CA ALA A 460 54.80 2.81 -32.32
C ALA A 460 53.80 3.38 -33.35
N SER A 461 53.32 2.54 -34.27
CA SER A 461 52.33 2.89 -35.31
C SER A 461 51.03 2.08 -35.19
N ALA A 462 50.82 1.35 -34.08
CA ALA A 462 49.59 0.60 -33.85
C ALA A 462 48.34 1.49 -33.89
N ILE A 463 48.50 2.72 -33.38
CA ILE A 463 47.47 3.76 -33.39
C ILE A 463 47.73 4.67 -34.60
N PRO A 464 46.71 4.98 -35.42
CA PRO A 464 46.85 5.77 -36.63
C PRO A 464 47.27 7.22 -36.33
N GLY A 465 47.86 7.90 -37.32
CA GLY A 465 48.32 9.27 -37.21
C GLY A 465 49.65 9.52 -37.91
N THR A 466 49.86 10.76 -38.34
CA THR A 466 51.03 11.21 -39.11
C THR A 466 52.18 11.70 -38.24
N VAL A 467 51.94 11.99 -36.95
CA VAL A 467 52.95 12.49 -36.00
C VAL A 467 53.18 11.44 -34.90
N ALA A 468 54.45 11.23 -34.54
CA ALA A 468 54.82 10.31 -33.47
C ALA A 468 54.17 10.69 -32.13
N GLY A 469 53.87 9.69 -31.30
CA GLY A 469 53.29 9.92 -29.97
C GLY A 469 54.30 10.46 -28.95
N SER A 470 53.82 10.72 -27.74
CA SER A 470 54.64 11.24 -26.63
C SER A 470 54.40 10.47 -25.33
N GLU A 471 55.48 10.18 -24.61
CA GLU A 471 55.47 9.70 -23.23
C GLU A 471 56.13 10.75 -22.31
N THR A 472 55.41 11.23 -21.31
CA THR A 472 55.90 12.27 -20.38
C THR A 472 55.44 11.97 -18.95
N ASN A 473 56.15 12.47 -17.94
CA ASN A 473 55.75 12.36 -16.53
C ASN A 473 55.36 10.93 -16.09
N GLY A 474 56.17 9.93 -16.47
CA GLY A 474 55.91 8.51 -16.17
C GLY A 474 54.85 7.83 -17.04
N GLY A 475 54.35 8.49 -18.08
CA GLY A 475 53.48 7.86 -19.07
C GLY A 475 54.16 6.71 -19.80
N VAL A 476 53.40 5.68 -20.16
CA VAL A 476 53.91 4.47 -20.81
C VAL A 476 53.09 4.16 -22.06
N TYR A 477 53.79 3.89 -23.17
CA TYR A 477 53.23 3.26 -24.36
C TYR A 477 53.98 1.95 -24.59
N ALA A 478 53.28 0.81 -24.65
CA ALA A 478 53.88 -0.53 -24.73
C ALA A 478 53.17 -1.45 -25.71
#